data_AF-A0AAV1GD32-F1
#
_entry.id   AF-A0AAV1GD32-F1
#
_cell.length_a   1.000
_cell.length_b   1.000
_cell.length_c   1.000
_cell.angle_alpha   90.00
_cell.angle_beta   90.00
_cell.angle_gamma   90.00
#
_symmetry.space_group_name_H-M   'P 1'
#
loop_
_entity.id
_entity.type
_entity.pdbx_description
1 polymer ?
#
loop_
_entity_poly.entity_id
_entity_poly.type
_entity_poly.pdbx_seq_one_letter_code
_entity_poly.pdbx_strand_id
1 'polypeptide(L)'
;MMALHYRIITLGLVPALWKTSSTVPEPKTKCPAELNDCRPAALTSRIMETLERLILHHLRSEVRDKLDSLQFTYKEHIGVDDAVLYMLHRDLSHLEEPGLYTGCCS
;
A
#
# COMPACT_ATOMS: atom_id res chain seq x y z
N MET A 1 24.46 9.95 0.74
CA MET A 1 23.09 9.42 0.86
C MET A 1 22.92 8.44 2.03
N MET A 2 23.81 7.45 2.19
CA MET A 2 23.70 6.41 3.25
C MET A 2 23.68 6.94 4.70
N ALA A 3 24.52 7.94 5.02
CA ALA A 3 24.53 8.55 6.36
C ALA A 3 23.22 9.27 6.72
N LEU A 4 22.52 9.79 5.70
CA LEU A 4 21.26 10.50 5.88
C LEU A 4 20.08 9.51 6.00
N HIS A 5 20.14 8.40 5.26
CA HIS A 5 19.22 7.27 5.40
C HIS A 5 19.22 6.68 6.83
N TYR A 6 20.40 6.37 7.38
CA TYR A 6 20.52 5.82 8.73
C TYR A 6 19.99 6.78 9.80
N ARG A 7 20.36 8.07 9.73
CA ARG A 7 19.91 9.05 10.74
C ARG A 7 18.40 9.26 10.74
N ILE A 8 17.73 9.19 9.58
CA ILE A 8 16.28 9.41 9.56
C ILE A 8 15.53 8.20 10.08
N ILE A 9 15.92 6.98 9.67
CA ILE A 9 15.24 5.75 10.11
C ILE A 9 15.52 5.47 11.58
N THR A 10 16.77 5.63 12.03
CA THR A 10 17.19 5.28 13.39
C THR A 10 16.91 6.37 14.41
N LEU A 11 17.00 7.65 14.04
CA LEU A 11 16.84 8.77 14.98
C LEU A 11 15.55 9.57 14.77
N GLY A 12 14.77 9.31 13.71
CA GLY A 12 13.55 10.07 13.40
C GLY A 12 13.80 11.56 13.09
N LEU A 13 15.05 11.95 12.82
CA LEU A 13 15.42 13.35 12.64
C LEU A 13 15.21 13.79 11.19
N VAL A 14 14.17 14.59 10.95
CA VAL A 14 13.94 15.25 9.67
C VAL A 14 14.75 16.55 9.61
N PRO A 15 15.65 16.74 8.63
CA PRO A 15 16.42 17.97 8.49
C PRO A 15 15.55 19.22 8.36
N ALA A 16 15.89 20.30 9.06
CA ALA A 16 15.11 21.54 9.04
C ALA A 16 14.99 22.16 7.63
N LEU A 17 16.03 22.01 6.80
CA LEU A 17 16.04 22.42 5.39
C LEU A 17 14.97 21.74 4.52
N TRP A 18 14.40 20.61 4.97
CA TRP A 18 13.34 19.94 4.23
C TRP A 18 11.99 20.62 4.43
N LYS A 19 11.83 21.41 5.50
CA LYS A 19 10.61 22.20 5.73
C LYS A 19 10.44 23.34 4.71
N THR A 20 11.53 23.75 4.05
CA THR A 20 11.51 24.83 3.04
C THR A 20 11.41 24.30 1.61
N SER A 21 11.23 22.99 1.43
CA SER A 21 11.20 22.38 0.10
C SER A 21 9.83 22.56 -0.57
N SER A 22 9.85 22.88 -1.86
CA SER A 22 8.64 23.23 -2.62
C SER A 22 7.72 22.03 -2.80
N THR A 23 6.43 22.25 -2.56
CA THR A 23 5.34 21.27 -2.72
C THR A 23 4.61 21.56 -4.03
N VAL A 24 4.30 20.51 -4.79
CA VAL A 24 3.54 20.65 -6.05
C VAL A 24 2.14 20.07 -5.82
N PRO A 25 1.13 20.91 -5.55
CA PRO A 25 -0.21 20.44 -5.29
C PRO A 25 -0.84 19.80 -6.53
N GLU A 26 -1.53 18.68 -6.30
CA GLU A 26 -2.21 17.88 -7.31
C GLU A 26 -3.71 18.03 -7.08
N PRO A 27 -4.43 18.65 -8.03
CA PRO A 27 -5.85 18.92 -7.88
C PRO A 27 -6.65 17.61 -7.83
N LYS A 28 -7.60 17.52 -6.90
CA LYS A 28 -8.60 16.45 -6.85
C LYS A 28 -9.76 16.72 -7.81
N THR A 29 -9.97 18.00 -8.13
CA THR A 29 -11.07 18.53 -8.94
C THR A 29 -10.52 19.42 -10.05
N LYS A 30 -11.24 19.55 -11.17
CA LYS A 30 -10.78 20.30 -12.36
C LYS A 30 -10.49 21.78 -12.09
N CYS A 31 -11.11 22.36 -11.06
CA CYS A 31 -10.91 23.74 -10.63
C CYS A 31 -10.67 23.75 -9.11
N PRO A 32 -9.42 23.67 -8.64
CA PRO A 32 -9.12 23.81 -7.22
C PRO A 32 -9.26 25.28 -6.80
N ALA A 33 -10.16 25.57 -5.86
CA ALA A 33 -10.35 26.92 -5.31
C ALA A 33 -9.62 27.07 -3.98
N GLU A 34 -9.48 25.98 -3.22
CA GLU A 34 -8.82 25.96 -1.93
C GLU A 34 -7.77 24.84 -1.81
N LEU A 35 -6.86 24.97 -0.84
CA LEU A 35 -5.90 23.93 -0.47
C LEU A 35 -6.57 22.59 -0.10
N ASN A 36 -7.82 22.63 0.36
CA ASN A 36 -8.64 21.45 0.66
C ASN A 36 -9.04 20.64 -0.58
N ASP A 37 -9.00 21.25 -1.76
CA ASP A 37 -9.29 20.59 -3.04
C ASP A 37 -8.09 19.85 -3.62
N CYS A 38 -6.92 19.97 -2.98
CA CYS A 38 -5.70 19.26 -3.37
C CYS A 38 -5.57 17.95 -2.60
N ARG A 39 -4.98 16.94 -3.24
CA ARG A 39 -4.68 15.68 -2.54
C ARG A 39 -3.61 15.94 -1.45
N PRO A 40 -3.75 15.40 -0.23
CA PRO A 40 -2.73 15.55 0.82
C PRO A 40 -1.35 15.04 0.37
N ALA A 41 -1.32 13.99 -0.46
CA ALA A 41 -0.10 13.44 -1.08
C ALA A 41 0.61 14.41 -2.03
N ALA A 42 -0.01 15.54 -2.36
CA ALA A 42 0.59 16.57 -3.19
C ALA A 42 1.09 17.80 -2.40
N LEU A 43 0.86 17.77 -1.08
CA LEU A 43 1.41 18.73 -0.14
C LEU A 43 2.75 18.26 0.42
N THR A 44 3.27 17.14 -0.06
CA THR A 44 4.59 16.62 0.28
C THR A 44 5.60 17.15 -0.74
N SER A 45 6.74 17.62 -0.25
CA SER A 45 7.82 18.01 -1.15
C SER A 45 8.46 16.80 -1.81
N ARG A 46 9.20 17.03 -2.91
CA ARG A 46 9.95 15.95 -3.59
C ARG A 46 10.89 15.18 -2.65
N ILE A 47 11.46 15.88 -1.67
CA ILE A 47 12.35 15.27 -0.68
C ILE A 47 11.54 14.41 0.30
N MET A 48 10.39 14.89 0.77
CA MET A 48 9.47 14.11 1.60
C MET A 48 8.96 12.85 0.87
N GLU A 49 8.65 12.94 -0.42
CA GLU A 49 8.24 11.80 -1.26
C GLU A 49 9.34 10.72 -1.36
N THR A 50 10.63 11.12 -1.38
CA THR A 50 11.73 10.15 -1.32
C THR A 50 11.87 9.51 0.04
N LEU A 51 11.61 10.25 1.12
CA LEU A 51 11.59 9.70 2.47
C LEU A 51 10.42 8.73 2.66
N GLU A 52 9.23 9.06 2.17
CA GLU A 52 8.07 8.17 2.23
C GLU A 52 8.35 6.83 1.54
N ARG A 53 8.95 6.85 0.34
CA ARG A 53 9.37 5.61 -0.35
C ARG A 53 10.39 4.80 0.46
N LEU A 54 11.33 5.49 1.11
CA LEU A 54 12.36 4.86 1.92
C LEU A 54 11.78 4.16 3.16
N ILE A 55 10.91 4.86 3.89
CA ILE A 55 10.22 4.33 5.06
C ILE A 55 9.29 3.19 4.64
N LEU A 56 8.53 3.36 3.55
CA LEU A 56 7.64 2.33 3.02
C LEU A 56 8.40 1.05 2.66
N HIS A 57 9.58 1.16 2.06
CA HIS A 57 10.42 -0.01 1.77
C HIS A 57 10.85 -0.74 3.05
N HIS A 58 11.29 0.00 4.06
CA HIS A 58 11.68 -0.58 5.35
C HIS A 58 10.48 -1.23 6.06
N LEU A 59 9.35 -0.52 6.18
CA LEU A 59 8.12 -1.04 6.78
C LEU A 59 7.60 -2.28 6.05
N ARG A 60 7.66 -2.31 4.71
CA ARG A 60 7.25 -3.49 3.94
C ARG A 60 8.12 -4.71 4.25
N SER A 61 9.41 -4.53 4.51
CA SER A 61 10.27 -5.64 4.92
C SER A 61 9.83 -6.20 6.27
N GLU A 62 9.56 -5.33 7.24
CA GLU A 62 9.20 -5.73 8.62
C GLU A 62 7.78 -6.28 8.74
N VAL A 63 6.85 -5.75 7.94
CA VAL A 63 5.42 -6.06 8.04
C VAL A 63 5.02 -7.22 7.13
N ARG A 64 5.86 -7.62 6.15
CA ARG A 64 5.55 -8.70 5.19
C ARG A 64 5.00 -9.95 5.86
N ASP A 65 5.63 -10.39 6.95
CA ASP A 65 5.27 -11.62 7.66
C ASP A 65 4.04 -11.46 8.58
N LYS A 66 3.56 -10.22 8.74
CA LYS A 66 2.39 -9.87 9.56
C LYS A 66 1.17 -9.49 8.72
N LEU A 67 1.32 -9.36 7.39
CA LEU A 67 0.20 -9.04 6.50
C LEU A 67 -0.71 -10.26 6.34
N ASP A 68 -2.01 -10.00 6.19
CA ASP A 68 -2.97 -11.05 5.87
C ASP A 68 -2.61 -11.70 4.52
N SER A 69 -2.59 -13.02 4.52
CA SER A 69 -2.39 -13.86 3.34
C SER A 69 -3.38 -13.48 2.23
N LEU A 70 -4.63 -13.15 2.60
CA LEU A 70 -5.73 -12.80 1.70
C LEU A 70 -5.83 -11.31 1.38
N GLN A 71 -4.88 -10.51 1.83
CA GLN A 71 -4.79 -9.12 1.39
C GLN A 71 -4.21 -9.06 -0.01
N PHE A 72 -5.05 -8.71 -0.98
CA PHE A 72 -4.67 -8.46 -2.38
C PHE A 72 -4.34 -6.98 -2.65
N THR A 73 -4.55 -6.10 -1.68
CA THR A 73 -4.26 -4.66 -1.79
C THR A 73 -2.86 -4.32 -1.28
N TYR A 74 -2.25 -3.28 -1.83
CA TYR A 74 -0.96 -2.72 -1.36
C TYR A 74 0.25 -3.68 -1.35
N LYS A 75 0.11 -4.89 -1.91
CA LYS A 75 1.20 -5.84 -2.16
C LYS A 75 1.84 -5.61 -3.52
N GLU A 76 3.13 -5.90 -3.62
CA GLU A 76 3.83 -5.87 -4.90
C GLU A 76 3.41 -7.09 -5.73
N HIS A 77 3.18 -6.89 -7.02
CA HIS A 77 2.80 -7.94 -7.98
C HIS A 77 1.45 -8.63 -7.76
N ILE A 78 0.59 -8.12 -6.86
CA ILE A 78 -0.76 -8.63 -6.65
C ILE A 78 -1.75 -7.49 -6.89
N GLY A 79 -2.73 -7.74 -7.75
CA GLY A 79 -3.71 -6.77 -8.20
C GLY A 79 -5.16 -7.21 -7.98
N VAL A 80 -6.07 -6.44 -8.58
CA VAL A 80 -7.51 -6.75 -8.56
C VAL A 80 -7.81 -8.07 -9.26
N ASP A 81 -7.08 -8.38 -10.32
CA ASP A 81 -7.26 -9.61 -11.09
C ASP A 81 -6.97 -10.86 -10.25
N ASP A 82 -5.92 -10.82 -9.41
CA ASP A 82 -5.60 -11.92 -8.49
C ASP A 82 -6.70 -12.14 -7.44
N ALA A 83 -7.33 -11.05 -6.97
CA ALA A 83 -8.45 -11.14 -6.03
C ALA A 83 -9.68 -11.79 -6.66
N VAL A 84 -10.00 -11.41 -7.91
CA VAL A 84 -11.12 -11.99 -8.66
C VAL A 84 -10.84 -13.47 -8.98
N LEU A 85 -9.63 -13.78 -9.42
CA LEU A 85 -9.21 -15.16 -9.67
C LEU A 85 -9.28 -16.01 -8.41
N TYR A 86 -8.83 -15.48 -7.27
CA TYR A 86 -8.92 -16.17 -5.98
C TYR A 86 -10.38 -16.45 -5.58
N MET A 87 -11.27 -15.47 -5.72
CA MET A 87 -12.70 -15.68 -5.42
C MET A 87 -13.31 -16.73 -6.33
N LEU A 88 -13.05 -16.66 -7.64
CA LEU A 88 -13.55 -17.64 -8.60
C LEU A 88 -13.03 -19.05 -8.30
N HIS A 89 -11.74 -19.19 -8.00
CA HIS A 89 -11.13 -20.47 -7.65
C HIS A 89 -11.76 -21.06 -6.38
N ARG A 90 -12.02 -20.22 -5.37
CA ARG A 90 -12.69 -20.64 -4.14
C ARG A 90 -14.12 -21.14 -4.40
N ASP A 91 -14.89 -20.42 -5.21
CA ASP A 91 -16.27 -20.79 -5.53
C ASP A 91 -16.34 -22.12 -6.31
N LEU A 92 -15.44 -22.31 -7.28
CA LEU A 92 -15.32 -23.57 -8.03
C LEU A 92 -14.88 -24.73 -7.14
N SER A 93 -13.92 -24.52 -6.26
CA SER A 93 -13.45 -25.55 -5.33
C SER A 93 -14.55 -25.98 -4.35
N HIS A 94 -15.43 -25.08 -3.94
CA HIS A 94 -16.61 -25.40 -3.12
C HIS A 94 -17.66 -26.23 -3.88
N LEU A 95 -17.77 -26.07 -5.19
CA LEU A 95 -18.67 -26.85 -6.05
C LEU A 95 -18.07 -28.22 -6.43
N GLU A 96 -16.74 -28.29 -6.51
CA GLU A 96 -15.99 -29.52 -6.76
C GLU A 96 -15.74 -30.35 -5.49
N GLU A 97 -15.91 -29.80 -4.28
CA GLU A 97 -15.96 -30.60 -3.05
C GLU A 97 -17.05 -31.65 -3.25
N PRO A 98 -16.67 -32.92 -3.46
CA PRO A 98 -17.63 -33.97 -3.61
C PRO A 98 -18.23 -34.12 -2.22
N GLY A 99 -19.44 -33.59 -2.04
CA GLY A 99 -20.24 -33.89 -0.87
C GLY A 99 -20.17 -35.38 -0.67
N LEU A 100 -19.45 -35.79 0.38
CA LEU A 100 -19.60 -37.03 1.10
C LEU A 100 -20.40 -38.08 0.29
N TYR A 101 -19.79 -38.67 -0.74
CA TYR A 101 -20.37 -39.80 -1.48
C TYR A 101 -20.32 -41.08 -0.63
N THR A 102 -20.65 -40.97 0.65
CA THR A 102 -21.02 -42.11 1.50
C THR A 102 -22.47 -41.88 1.88
N GLY A 103 -23.33 -42.65 1.22
CA GLY A 103 -24.74 -42.33 1.06
C GLY A 103 -25.57 -42.24 2.32
N CYS A 104 -26.69 -41.53 2.18
CA CYS A 104 -27.92 -41.85 2.88
C CYS A 104 -29.01 -41.98 1.83
N CYS A 105 -29.28 -43.22 1.43
CA CYS A 105 -30.66 -43.62 1.17
C CYS A 105 -31.41 -43.53 2.50
N SER A 106 -32.45 -42.70 2.58
CA SER A 106 -33.64 -42.87 3.41
C SER A 106 -34.69 -41.87 2.96
#